data_AF-A8ZVC6-F1
#
_entry.id   AF-A8ZVC6-F1
#
_cell.length_a   1.000
_cell.length_b   1.000
_cell.length_c   1.000
_cell.angle_alpha   90.00
_cell.angle_beta   90.00
_cell.angle_gamma   90.00
#
_symmetry.space_group_name_H-M   'P 1'
#
loop_
_entity.id
_entity.type
_entity.pdbx_description
1 polymer ?
#
loop_
_entity_poly.entity_id
_entity_poly.type
_entity_poly.pdbx_seq_one_letter_code
_entity_poly.pdbx_strand_id
1 'polypeptide(L)'
;MNQVYLGRTGPTNVIAFPMQEGAFADLTPGLLGDVVISADTALREARSMGVSLEARFTELLIHGILHLSGYDHEQSDTEAEKMEAKTRELLKMLASL
;
A
#
# COMPACT_ATOMS: atom_id res chain seq x y z
N MET A 1 -13.32 -7.51 -3.04
CA MET A 1 -12.25 -7.52 -2.01
C MET A 1 -12.53 -6.49 -0.92
N ASN A 2 -12.70 -5.20 -1.23
CA ASN A 2 -12.95 -4.15 -0.23
C ASN A 2 -14.11 -4.48 0.74
N GLN A 3 -15.29 -4.85 0.23
CA GLN A 3 -16.43 -5.24 1.07
C GLN A 3 -16.17 -6.52 1.89
N VAL A 4 -15.53 -7.52 1.28
CA VAL A 4 -15.33 -8.84 1.90
C VAL A 4 -14.31 -8.80 3.03
N TYR A 5 -13.22 -8.04 2.85
CA TYR A 5 -12.09 -8.04 3.79
C TYR A 5 -12.01 -6.80 4.68
N LEU A 6 -12.51 -5.65 4.21
CA LEU A 6 -12.48 -4.38 4.98
C LEU A 6 -13.89 -3.89 5.38
N GLY A 7 -14.96 -4.54 4.93
CA GLY A 7 -16.34 -4.13 5.21
C GLY A 7 -16.75 -2.79 4.54
N ARG A 8 -15.90 -2.22 3.68
CA ARG A 8 -16.12 -0.91 3.05
C ARG A 8 -16.85 -1.05 1.71
N THR A 9 -17.82 -0.18 1.45
CA THR A 9 -18.53 -0.11 0.17
C THR A 9 -17.76 0.71 -0.86
N GLY A 10 -17.79 0.29 -2.12
CA GLY A 10 -17.11 0.98 -3.22
C GLY A 10 -15.69 0.48 -3.51
N PRO A 11 -15.08 0.93 -4.61
CA PRO A 11 -13.71 0.56 -4.96
C PRO A 11 -12.69 1.18 -3.98
N THR A 12 -11.58 0.48 -3.76
CA THR A 12 -10.36 1.01 -3.14
C THR A 12 -9.21 0.90 -4.14
N ASN A 13 -8.15 1.68 -3.93
CA ASN A 13 -6.98 1.70 -4.81
C ASN A 13 -5.99 0.57 -4.49
N VAL A 14 -5.75 0.28 -3.22
CA VAL A 14 -4.85 -0.79 -2.76
C VAL A 14 -5.38 -1.49 -1.49
N ILE A 15 -5.06 -2.77 -1.33
CA ILE A 15 -5.24 -3.55 -0.11
C ILE A 15 -3.98 -4.39 0.12
N ALA A 16 -3.50 -4.45 1.36
CA ALA A 16 -2.39 -5.30 1.77
C ALA A 16 -2.89 -6.44 2.67
N PHE A 17 -2.38 -7.66 2.47
CA PHE A 17 -2.71 -8.84 3.25
C PHE A 17 -1.44 -9.40 3.89
N PRO A 18 -1.13 -9.05 5.15
CA PRO A 18 0.07 -9.53 5.84
C PRO A 18 -0.03 -11.03 6.11
N MET A 19 1.03 -11.77 5.75
CA MET A 19 1.16 -13.21 6.03
C MET A 19 1.96 -13.49 7.32
N GLN A 20 2.56 -12.45 7.89
CA GLN A 20 3.29 -12.52 9.16
C GLN A 20 2.38 -12.31 10.38
N GLU A 21 1.07 -12.32 10.18
CA GLU A 21 0.06 -12.14 11.24
C GLU A 21 -0.88 -13.36 11.34
N GLY A 22 -1.51 -13.52 12.50
CA GLY A 22 -2.49 -14.58 12.75
C GLY A 22 -1.89 -15.94 13.12
N ALA A 23 -2.73 -16.98 13.11
CA ALA A 23 -2.40 -18.31 13.66
C ALA A 23 -1.31 -19.08 12.88
N PHE A 24 -0.91 -18.60 11.71
CA PHE A 24 0.01 -19.28 10.79
C PHE A 24 1.23 -18.43 10.39
N ALA A 25 1.47 -17.32 11.08
CA ALA A 25 2.58 -16.40 10.80
C ALA A 25 3.96 -17.10 10.74
N ASP A 26 4.15 -18.12 11.57
CA ASP A 26 5.43 -18.84 11.69
C ASP A 26 5.67 -19.87 10.57
N LEU A 27 4.69 -20.17 9.71
CA LEU A 27 4.87 -21.14 8.62
C LEU A 27 5.83 -20.64 7.55
N THR A 28 5.79 -19.34 7.27
CA THR A 28 6.60 -18.70 6.20
C THR A 28 7.09 -17.33 6.66
N PRO A 29 8.00 -17.25 7.65
CA PRO A 29 8.39 -15.98 8.27
C PRO A 29 9.06 -14.99 7.31
N GLY A 30 9.60 -15.46 6.18
CA GLY A 30 10.19 -14.61 5.13
C GLY A 30 9.19 -14.07 4.10
N LEU A 31 7.92 -14.50 4.15
CA LEU A 31 6.89 -14.06 3.21
C LEU A 31 6.06 -12.94 3.83
N LEU A 32 6.20 -11.72 3.29
CA LEU A 32 5.50 -10.54 3.81
C LEU A 32 3.98 -10.64 3.60
N GLY A 33 3.56 -11.07 2.42
CA GLY A 33 2.16 -11.24 2.04
C GLY A 33 1.83 -10.66 0.67
N ASP A 34 0.56 -10.33 0.45
CA ASP A 34 0.04 -9.89 -0.85
C ASP A 34 -0.29 -8.39 -0.87
N VAL A 35 0.00 -7.74 -2.01
CA VAL A 35 -0.49 -6.39 -2.32
C VAL A 35 -1.41 -6.48 -3.54
N VAL A 36 -2.63 -6.00 -3.39
CA VAL A 36 -3.63 -5.99 -4.47
C VAL A 36 -3.97 -4.55 -4.83
N ILE A 37 -3.66 -4.17 -6.08
CA ILE A 37 -3.90 -2.82 -6.61
C ILE A 37 -5.00 -2.87 -7.67
N SER A 38 -5.98 -1.98 -7.55
CA SER A 38 -7.00 -1.78 -8.58
C SER A 38 -6.44 -0.91 -9.70
N ALA A 39 -6.08 -1.52 -10.84
CA ALA A 39 -5.56 -0.81 -12.00
C ALA A 39 -6.51 0.30 -12.49
N ASP A 40 -7.81 0.04 -12.54
CA ASP A 40 -8.80 1.03 -12.96
C ASP A 40 -8.88 2.23 -12.01
N THR A 41 -8.78 1.98 -10.69
CA THR A 41 -8.81 3.05 -9.69
C THR A 41 -7.52 3.85 -9.74
N ALA A 42 -6.36 3.19 -9.83
CA ALA A 42 -5.07 3.85 -10.00
C ALA A 42 -5.04 4.73 -11.26
N LEU A 43 -5.60 4.27 -12.38
CA LEU A 43 -5.68 5.06 -13.62
C LEU A 43 -6.59 6.29 -13.46
N ARG A 44 -7.74 6.16 -12.78
CA ARG A 44 -8.62 7.30 -12.51
C ARG A 44 -7.92 8.33 -11.61
N GLU A 45 -7.27 7.89 -10.55
CA GLU A 45 -6.52 8.75 -9.63
C GLU A 45 -5.38 9.47 -10.35
N ALA A 46 -4.55 8.73 -11.11
CA ALA A 46 -3.45 9.30 -11.89
C ALA A 46 -3.93 10.44 -12.81
N ARG A 47 -5.04 10.22 -13.52
CA ARG A 47 -5.68 11.24 -14.36
C ARG A 47 -6.15 12.45 -13.56
N SER A 48 -6.81 12.24 -12.42
CA SER A 48 -7.29 13.35 -11.58
C SER A 48 -6.17 14.18 -10.95
N MET A 49 -5.03 13.54 -10.66
CA MET A 49 -3.86 14.17 -10.05
C MET A 49 -2.90 14.78 -11.09
N GLY A 50 -3.11 14.51 -12.38
CA GLY A 50 -2.22 14.97 -13.45
C GLY A 50 -0.85 14.28 -13.46
N VAL A 51 -0.76 13.04 -12.97
CA VAL A 51 0.48 12.25 -12.91
C VAL A 51 0.42 11.04 -13.85
N SER A 52 1.56 10.41 -14.13
CA SER A 52 1.58 9.17 -14.92
C SER A 52 0.95 8.02 -14.13
N LEU A 53 0.40 7.03 -14.86
CA LEU A 53 -0.08 5.78 -14.24
C LEU A 53 1.04 5.10 -13.47
N GLU A 54 2.26 5.07 -14.04
CA GLU A 54 3.45 4.50 -13.40
C GLU A 54 3.76 5.17 -12.06
N ALA A 55 3.69 6.50 -11.96
CA ALA A 55 3.92 7.21 -10.72
C ALA A 55 2.88 6.84 -9.65
N ARG A 56 1.58 6.86 -10.02
CA ARG A 56 0.51 6.45 -9.09
C ARG A 56 0.63 4.99 -8.66
N PHE A 57 0.93 4.10 -9.60
CA PHE A 57 1.09 2.68 -9.32
C PHE A 57 2.29 2.41 -8.42
N THR A 58 3.41 3.09 -8.65
CA THR A 58 4.61 3.01 -7.81
C THR A 58 4.32 3.44 -6.38
N GLU A 59 3.62 4.57 -6.20
CA GLU A 59 3.23 5.06 -4.88
C GLU A 59 2.29 4.06 -4.16
N LEU A 60 1.29 3.51 -4.85
CA LEU A 60 0.38 2.50 -4.28
C LEU A 60 1.12 1.20 -3.91
N LEU A 61 2.09 0.79 -4.72
CA LEU A 61 2.89 -0.40 -4.43
C LEU A 61 3.78 -0.20 -3.21
N ILE A 62 4.47 0.93 -3.10
CA ILE A 62 5.23 1.31 -1.91
C ILE A 62 4.31 1.33 -0.69
N HIS A 63 3.15 1.97 -0.80
CA HIS A 63 2.16 2.06 0.28
C HIS A 63 1.72 0.67 0.76
N GLY A 64 1.39 -0.24 -0.18
CA GLY A 64 1.03 -1.62 0.16
C GLY A 64 2.17 -2.39 0.84
N ILE A 65 3.41 -2.27 0.36
CA ILE A 65 4.59 -2.92 0.96
C ILE A 65 4.88 -2.37 2.36
N LEU A 66 4.72 -1.07 2.57
CA LEU A 66 4.89 -0.46 3.89
C LEU A 66 3.88 -1.01 4.89
N HIS A 67 2.62 -1.19 4.48
CA HIS A 67 1.62 -1.88 5.31
C HIS A 67 2.03 -3.32 5.64
N LEU A 68 2.50 -4.09 4.65
CA LEU A 68 3.02 -5.44 4.91
C LEU A 68 4.25 -5.46 5.84
N SER A 69 4.96 -4.33 5.96
CA SER A 69 6.13 -4.17 6.83
C SER A 69 5.79 -3.58 8.21
N GLY A 70 4.51 -3.43 8.54
CA GLY A 70 4.03 -2.97 9.85
C GLY A 70 3.86 -1.46 9.99
N TYR A 71 3.92 -0.69 8.90
CA TYR A 71 3.49 0.73 8.95
C TYR A 71 1.96 0.82 8.90
N ASP A 72 1.37 1.69 9.71
CA ASP A 72 -0.09 1.89 9.71
C ASP A 72 -0.46 3.37 9.86
N HIS A 73 -0.90 3.99 8.77
CA HIS A 73 -1.32 5.38 8.76
C HIS A 73 -2.74 5.62 9.30
N GLU A 74 -3.54 4.57 9.56
CA GLU A 74 -4.88 4.72 10.15
C GLU A 74 -4.83 4.79 11.69
N GLN A 75 -3.69 4.43 12.31
CA GLN A 75 -3.57 4.33 13.77
C GLN A 75 -3.43 5.68 14.49
N SER A 76 -2.67 6.63 13.93
CA SER A 76 -2.51 8.00 14.46
C SER A 76 -1.84 8.93 13.45
N ASP A 77 -1.97 10.25 13.65
CA ASP A 77 -1.28 11.26 12.83
C ASP A 77 0.25 11.05 12.82
N THR A 78 0.84 10.69 13.95
CA THR A 78 2.28 10.41 14.06
C THR A 78 2.71 9.21 13.19
N GLU A 79 1.91 8.14 13.15
CA GLU A 79 2.21 6.98 12.31
C GLU A 79 1.98 7.29 10.83
N ALA A 80 0.98 8.10 10.51
CA ALA A 80 0.75 8.61 9.16
C ALA A 80 1.95 9.42 8.66
N GLU A 81 2.47 10.35 9.47
CA GLU A 81 3.66 11.15 9.14
C GLU A 81 4.91 10.29 8.92
N LYS A 82 5.11 9.27 9.76
CA LYS A 82 6.23 8.31 9.60
C LYS A 82 6.13 7.54 8.30
N MET A 83 4.95 7.02 7.97
CA MET A 83 4.71 6.26 6.74
C MET A 83 4.87 7.15 5.50
N GLU A 84 4.39 8.39 5.56
CA GLU A 84 4.53 9.36 4.47
C GLU A 84 6.00 9.74 4.25
N ALA A 85 6.75 9.99 5.32
CA ALA A 85 8.19 10.24 5.24
C ALA A 85 8.94 9.07 4.60
N LYS A 86 8.61 7.83 4.99
CA LYS A 86 9.21 6.64 4.40
C LYS A 86 8.85 6.46 2.94
N THR A 87 7.61 6.76 2.56
CA THR A 87 7.16 6.75 1.17
C THR A 87 7.98 7.71 0.31
N ARG A 88 8.19 8.95 0.78
CA ARG A 88 9.03 9.93 0.08
C ARG A 88 10.49 9.49 -0.06
N GLU A 89 11.06 8.88 0.98
CA GLU A 89 12.41 8.32 0.96
C GLU A 89 12.57 7.27 -0.14
N LEU A 90 11.64 6.31 -0.22
CA LEU A 90 11.67 5.21 -1.20
C LEU A 90 11.45 5.70 -2.63
N LEU A 91 10.51 6.63 -2.84
CA LEU A 91 10.31 7.25 -4.16
C LEU A 91 11.57 7.96 -4.65
N LYS A 92 12.27 8.68 -3.77
CA LYS A 92 13.54 9.34 -4.11
C LYS A 92 14.62 8.33 -4.50
N MET A 93 14.69 7.20 -3.79
CA MET A 93 15.63 6.13 -4.11
C MET A 93 15.37 5.55 -5.50
N LEU A 94 14.11 5.26 -5.85
CA LEU A 94 13.74 4.75 -7.17
C LEU A 94 14.02 5.75 -8.29
N ALA A 95 13.81 7.04 -8.05
CA ALA A 95 14.12 8.09 -9.03
C ALA A 95 15.63 8.29 -9.27
N SER A 96 16.49 7.69 -8.44
CA SER A 96 17.95 7.76 -8.57
C SER A 96 18.58 6.52 -9.23
N LEU A 97 17.74 5.56 -9.66
CA LEU A 97 18.13 4.41 -10.47
C LEU A 97 18.09 4.76 -11.97
#